data_AF-A0A164GY33-F1
#
_entry.id   AF-A0A164GY33-F1
#
_cell.length_a   1.000
_cell.length_b   1.000
_cell.length_c   1.000
_cell.angle_alpha   90.00
_cell.angle_beta   90.00
_cell.angle_gamma   90.00
#
_symmetry.space_group_name_H-M   'P 1'
#
loop_
_entity.id
_entity.type
_entity.pdbx_description
1 polymer ?
#
loop_
_entity_poly.entity_id
_entity_poly.type
_entity_poly.pdbx_seq_one_letter_code
_entity_poly.pdbx_strand_id
1 'polypeptide(L)' 'DIQYADIDYMDGRRDFTIDPVNFGDLPALVDEVKKGGLRFVIILDPAIANDYETYERGVALSVYAEWA' A
#
# COMPACT_ATOMS: atom_id res chain seq x y z
N ASP A 1 14.58 12.89 -9.98
CA ASP A 1 14.79 12.14 -8.72
C ASP A 1 13.50 11.48 -8.24
N ILE A 2 13.63 10.52 -7.33
CA ILE A 2 12.54 9.65 -6.87
C ILE A 2 12.61 9.54 -5.34
N GLN A 3 11.48 9.77 -4.66
CA GLN A 3 11.31 9.46 -3.25
C GLN A 3 10.69 8.07 -3.10
N TYR A 4 11.15 7.31 -2.11
CA TYR A 4 10.63 5.97 -1.78
C TYR A 4 10.01 5.98 -0.38
N ALA A 5 8.91 5.24 -0.20
CA ALA A 5 8.34 4.91 1.10
C ALA A 5 8.31 3.40 1.30
N ASP A 6 8.85 2.96 2.43
CA ASP A 6 8.84 1.57 2.89
C ASP A 6 7.56 1.29 3.70
N ILE A 7 7.47 0.13 4.36
CA ILE A 7 6.28 -0.42 5.02
C ILE A 7 5.56 0.51 6.01
N ASP A 8 6.23 1.53 6.54
CA ASP A 8 5.70 2.42 7.59
C ASP A 8 4.45 3.19 7.17
N TYR A 9 4.23 3.42 5.86
CA TYR A 9 3.05 4.17 5.40
C TYR A 9 1.73 3.40 5.55
N MET A 10 1.79 2.07 5.70
CA MET A 10 0.62 1.20 5.67
C MET A 10 -0.10 1.14 7.03
N ASP A 11 -1.43 1.10 7.01
CA ASP A 11 -2.23 0.87 8.22
C ASP A 11 -2.06 -0.57 8.70
N GLY A 12 -1.32 -0.76 9.79
CA GLY A 12 -1.07 -2.08 10.38
C GLY A 12 -0.28 -3.02 9.46
N ARG A 13 0.59 -2.47 8.59
CA ARG A 13 1.41 -3.23 7.62
C ARG A 13 0.57 -4.02 6.59
N ARG A 14 -0.59 -3.50 6.23
CA ARG A 14 -1.48 -4.10 5.22
C ARG A 14 -1.31 -3.41 3.88
N ASP A 15 -1.02 -4.18 2.84
CA ASP A 15 -0.96 -3.65 1.48
C ASP A 15 -2.27 -2.96 1.08
N PHE A 16 -2.13 -1.94 0.23
CA PHE A 16 -3.23 -1.10 -0.27
C PHE A 16 -3.94 -0.26 0.79
N THR A 17 -3.28 0.04 1.91
CA THR A 17 -3.78 0.93 2.96
C THR A 17 -2.83 2.08 3.24
N ILE A 18 -3.31 3.11 3.95
CA ILE A 18 -2.52 4.23 4.46
C ILE A 18 -2.84 4.37 5.95
N ASP A 19 -1.82 4.44 6.81
CA ASP A 19 -2.00 4.72 8.24
C ASP A 19 -2.61 6.11 8.41
N PRO A 20 -3.85 6.22 8.92
CA PRO A 20 -4.56 7.50 9.00
C PRO A 20 -4.00 8.43 10.09
N VAL A 21 -3.25 7.90 11.06
CA VAL A 21 -2.68 8.68 12.17
C VAL A 21 -1.33 9.27 11.77
N ASN A 22 -0.45 8.45 11.22
CA ASN A 22 0.92 8.85 10.93
C ASN A 22 1.12 9.34 9.49
N PHE A 23 0.29 8.89 8.55
CA PHE A 23 0.46 9.11 7.11
C PHE A 23 -0.82 9.62 6.41
N GLY A 24 -1.80 10.14 7.15
CA GLY A 24 -3.08 10.62 6.58
C GLY A 24 -2.94 11.66 5.47
N ASP A 25 -1.92 12.52 5.54
CA ASP A 25 -1.64 13.57 4.55
C ASP A 25 -0.71 13.11 3.40
N LEU A 26 -0.28 11.84 3.39
CA LEU A 26 0.61 11.30 2.37
C LEU A 26 0.11 11.53 0.94
N PRO A 27 -1.20 11.37 0.61
CA PRO A 27 -1.69 11.67 -0.74
C PRO A 27 -1.43 13.12 -1.17
N ALA A 28 -1.64 14.09 -0.27
CA ALA A 28 -1.39 15.50 -0.57
C ALA A 28 0.10 15.77 -0.81
N LEU A 29 0.98 15.19 0.01
CA LEU A 29 2.43 15.27 -0.18
C LEU A 29 2.85 14.70 -1.55
N VAL A 30 2.32 13.53 -1.93
CA VAL A 30 2.61 12.91 -3.24
C VAL A 30 2.20 13.83 -4.39
N ASP A 31 1.04 14.48 -4.29
CA ASP A 31 0.58 15.44 -5.31
C ASP A 31 1.49 16.68 -5.42
N GLU A 32 1.95 17.21 -4.30
CA GLU A 32 2.89 18.35 -4.28
C GLU A 32 4.25 17.97 -4.89
N VAL A 33 4.81 16.82 -4.47
CA VAL A 33 6.08 16.29 -4.97
C VAL A 33 6.02 16.07 -6.48
N LYS A 34 4.90 15.53 -6.98
CA LYS A 34 4.68 15.32 -8.42
C LYS A 34 4.58 16.63 -9.20
N LYS A 35 3.93 17.67 -8.65
CA LYS A 35 3.91 19.01 -9.27
C LYS A 35 5.31 19.62 -9.36
N GLY A 36 6.20 19.28 -8.43
CA GLY A 36 7.62 19.66 -8.44
C GLY A 36 8.49 18.85 -9.41
N GLY A 37 7.94 17.92 -10.18
CA GLY A 37 8.67 17.10 -11.16
C GLY A 37 9.39 15.88 -10.57
N LEU A 38 9.18 15.60 -9.28
CA LEU A 38 9.68 14.41 -8.62
C LEU A 38 8.70 13.24 -8.77
N ARG A 39 9.22 12.01 -8.71
CA ARG A 39 8.41 10.79 -8.68
C ARG A 39 8.36 10.24 -7.26
N PHE A 40 7.31 9.51 -6.93
CA PHE A 40 7.14 8.86 -5.64
C PHE A 40 6.83 7.38 -5.86
N VAL A 41 7.49 6.50 -5.11
CA VAL A 41 7.33 5.04 -5.20
C VAL A 41 7.07 4.50 -3.80
N ILE A 42 6.12 3.57 -3.70
CA ILE A 42 5.80 2.84 -2.46
C ILE A 42 6.16 1.37 -2.64
N ILE A 43 6.50 0.69 -1.55
CA ILE A 43 6.60 -0.77 -1.51
C ILE A 43 5.20 -1.42 -1.53
N LEU A 44 5.09 -2.58 -2.15
CA LEU A 44 3.97 -3.52 -1.99
C LEU A 44 4.55 -4.92 -1.85
N ASP A 45 4.01 -5.71 -0.92
CA ASP A 45 4.41 -7.10 -0.72
C ASP A 45 3.43 -8.07 -1.42
N PRO A 46 3.86 -9.31 -1.72
CA PRO A 46 2.98 -10.30 -2.34
C PRO A 46 2.01 -10.95 -1.34
N ALA A 47 2.32 -10.91 -0.04
CA ALA A 47 1.51 -11.54 1.00
C ALA A 47 0.45 -10.56 1.53
N ILE A 48 -0.81 -10.94 1.39
CA ILE A 48 -1.95 -10.15 1.84
C ILE A 48 -2.34 -10.58 3.25
N ALA A 49 -2.36 -9.64 4.20
CA ALA A 49 -2.85 -9.89 5.56
C ALA A 49 -4.30 -10.40 5.54
N ASN A 50 -4.73 -11.14 6.56
CA ASN A 50 -6.11 -11.58 6.66
C ASN A 50 -7.08 -10.45 7.08
N ASP A 51 -8.38 -10.75 7.04
CA ASP A 51 -9.45 -9.98 7.68
C ASP A 51 -9.63 -8.53 7.17
N TYR A 52 -9.47 -8.29 5.86
CA TYR A 52 -9.85 -7.02 5.21
C TYR A 52 -10.29 -7.20 3.76
N GLU A 53 -10.88 -6.16 3.16
CA GLU A 53 -11.53 -6.24 1.83
C GLU A 53 -10.64 -6.84 0.74
N THR A 54 -9.37 -6.47 0.68
CA THR A 54 -8.42 -7.03 -0.29
C THR A 54 -8.27 -8.53 -0.10
N TYR A 55 -8.20 -9.00 1.16
CA TYR A 55 -8.07 -10.41 1.47
C TYR A 55 -9.30 -11.19 1.00
N GLU A 56 -10.49 -10.73 1.40
CA GLU A 56 -11.79 -11.34 1.08
C GLU A 56 -12.02 -11.41 -0.43
N ARG A 57 -11.67 -10.34 -1.16
CA ARG A 57 -11.73 -10.33 -2.63
C ARG A 57 -10.81 -11.37 -3.24
N GLY A 58 -9.61 -11.55 -2.68
CA GLY A 58 -8.68 -12.58 -3.14
C GLY A 58 -9.21 -14.00 -2.91
N VAL A 59 -9.90 -14.24 -1.78
CA VAL A 59 -10.56 -15.53 -1.50
C VAL A 59 -11.67 -15.79 -2.51
N ALA A 60 -12.53 -14.80 -2.75
CA ALA A 60 -13.65 -14.91 -3.69
C ALA A 60 -13.23 -15.18 -5.14
N LEU A 61 -12.01 -14.79 -5.52
CA LEU A 61 -11.45 -14.98 -6.86
C LEU A 61 -10.48 -16.17 -6.96
N SER A 62 -10.22 -16.89 -5.87
CA SER A 62 -9.27 -18.02 -5.83
C SER A 62 -7.88 -17.64 -6.39
N VAL A 63 -7.32 -16.51 -5.97
CA VAL A 63 -6.03 -15.99 -6.49
C VAL A 63 -4.82 -16.27 -5.59
N TYR A 64 -5.01 -16.93 -4.44
CA TYR A 64 -3.91 -17.29 -3.55
C TYR A 64 -3.20 -18.56 -3.99
N ALA A 65 -1.93 -18.68 -3.63
CA ALA A 65 -1.19 -19.91 -3.82
C ALA A 65 -1.80 -21.03 -2.96
N GLU A 66 -2.02 -22.20 -3.57
CA GLU A 66 -2.57 -23.39 -2.92
C GLU A 66 -1.51 -24.50 -2.83
N TRP A 67 -1.62 -25.36 -1.82
CA TRP A 67 -0.79 -26.55 -1.71
C TRP A 67 -1.29 -27.63 -2.67
N ALA A 68 -0.38 -28.31 -3.37
CA ALA A 68 -0.67 -29.42 -4.28
C ALA A 68 -0.67 -30.78 -3.57
#